data_AF-A0A2U1BEH6-F1
#
_entry.id   AF-A0A2U1BEH6-F1
#
_cell.length_a   1.000
_cell.length_b   1.000
_cell.length_c   1.000
_cell.angle_alpha   90.00
_cell.angle_beta   90.00
_cell.angle_gamma   90.00
#
_symmetry.space_group_name_H-M   'P 1'
#
loop_
_entity.id
_entity.type
_entity.pdbx_description
1 polymer ?
#
loop_
_entity_poly.entity_id
_entity_poly.type
_entity_poly.pdbx_seq_one_letter_code
_entity_poly.pdbx_strand_id
1 'polypeptide(L)'
;MSEPITNPAVQEPTPGNGGEVTFTQAEVDALISKEKARAVAKATKGMPSEEELTAYRTWKDGQAGEKDRWDKLTGERDTLAGKLTAAEAERDQLKRDLYLAQKGLTGEEAEFIAFKAGKMVDDKTTFEQAVDALTADRKKTTFDWTAPVGGGSPKTGENDVMNALIRGALK
;
A
#
# COMPACT_ATOMS: atom_id res chain seq x y z
N MET A 1 -1.24 -61.35 68.99
CA MET A 1 -0.87 -60.94 67.61
C MET A 1 -2.16 -60.59 66.88
N SER A 2 -2.26 -59.32 66.51
CA SER A 2 -3.16 -58.75 65.49
C SER A 2 -4.67 -58.97 65.64
N GLU A 3 -5.37 -57.94 66.11
CA GLU A 3 -6.80 -57.73 65.83
C GLU A 3 -7.01 -56.37 65.15
N PRO A 4 -8.06 -56.26 64.31
CA PRO A 4 -7.99 -55.57 63.03
C PRO A 4 -8.51 -54.13 63.07
N ILE A 5 -8.16 -53.41 62.02
CA ILE A 5 -8.54 -52.03 61.73
C ILE A 5 -10.01 -52.00 61.32
N THR A 6 -10.89 -51.43 62.16
CA THR A 6 -12.27 -51.14 61.79
C THR A 6 -12.38 -49.69 61.35
N ASN A 7 -12.36 -49.50 60.03
CA ASN A 7 -12.71 -48.24 59.37
C ASN A 7 -14.23 -48.03 59.49
N PRO A 8 -14.74 -46.86 59.94
CA PRO A 8 -16.18 -46.63 59.97
C PRO A 8 -16.68 -46.43 58.54
N ALA A 9 -17.41 -47.42 58.05
CA ALA A 9 -18.12 -47.34 56.77
C ALA A 9 -19.17 -46.23 56.85
N VAL A 10 -19.05 -45.25 55.96
CA VAL A 10 -20.13 -44.31 55.62
C VAL A 10 -21.26 -45.13 55.01
N GLN A 11 -22.39 -45.25 55.71
CA GLN A 11 -23.61 -45.83 55.16
C GLN A 11 -24.30 -44.82 54.25
N GLU A 12 -24.48 -45.17 52.98
CA GLU A 12 -25.46 -44.50 52.11
C GLU A 12 -26.88 -44.91 52.54
N PRO A 13 -27.86 -43.97 52.57
CA PRO A 13 -29.19 -44.29 53.04
C PRO A 13 -29.96 -45.06 51.96
N THR A 14 -30.44 -46.25 52.35
CA THR A 14 -31.40 -47.03 51.54
C THR A 14 -32.80 -46.44 51.75
N PRO A 15 -33.62 -46.22 50.70
CA PRO A 15 -34.96 -45.67 50.88
C PRO A 15 -35.91 -46.73 51.43
N GLY A 16 -36.37 -46.56 52.67
CA GLY A 16 -37.40 -47.39 53.30
C GLY A 16 -38.22 -46.61 54.32
N ASN A 17 -39.53 -46.51 54.06
CA ASN A 17 -40.64 -46.20 54.98
C ASN A 17 -40.48 -45.05 56.00
N GLY A 18 -41.05 -43.88 55.68
CA GLY A 18 -42.02 -43.18 56.55
C GLY A 18 -41.65 -42.74 57.97
N GLY A 19 -40.37 -42.77 58.38
CA GLY A 19 -39.89 -42.23 59.65
C GLY A 19 -39.32 -40.82 59.50
N GLU A 20 -39.63 -39.93 60.43
CA GLU A 20 -39.13 -38.55 60.46
C GLU A 20 -37.59 -38.55 60.57
N VAL A 21 -36.91 -38.06 59.53
CA VAL A 21 -35.44 -38.00 59.49
C VAL A 21 -34.98 -36.81 60.32
N THR A 22 -34.49 -37.05 61.54
CA THR A 22 -33.91 -36.01 62.39
C THR A 22 -32.46 -35.77 61.96
N PHE A 23 -32.19 -34.66 61.29
CA PHE A 23 -30.84 -34.22 60.98
C PHE A 23 -30.18 -33.63 62.22
N THR A 24 -28.91 -33.96 62.45
CA THR A 24 -28.08 -33.26 63.42
C THR A 24 -27.83 -31.82 62.95
N GLN A 25 -27.60 -30.89 63.87
CA GLN A 25 -27.35 -29.48 63.52
C GLN A 25 -26.18 -29.33 62.54
N ALA A 26 -25.14 -30.16 62.68
CA ALA A 26 -24.00 -30.16 61.77
C ALA A 26 -24.38 -30.57 60.33
N GLU A 27 -25.32 -31.50 60.17
CA GLU A 27 -25.83 -31.91 58.85
C GLU A 27 -26.69 -30.82 58.22
N VAL A 28 -27.49 -30.11 59.02
CA VAL A 28 -28.28 -28.96 58.56
C VAL A 28 -27.35 -27.83 58.10
N ASP A 29 -26.32 -27.49 58.88
CA ASP A 29 -25.34 -26.46 58.53
C ASP A 29 -24.56 -26.83 57.26
N ALA A 30 -24.19 -28.11 57.11
CA ALA A 30 -23.55 -28.63 55.90
C ALA A 30 -24.46 -28.53 54.67
N LEU A 31 -25.75 -28.83 54.81
CA LEU A 31 -26.74 -28.69 53.73
C LEU A 31 -26.95 -27.22 53.34
N ILE A 32 -27.07 -26.32 54.30
CA ILE A 32 -27.20 -24.86 54.05
C ILE A 32 -25.94 -24.34 53.36
N SER A 33 -24.75 -24.77 53.78
CA SER A 33 -23.48 -24.40 53.16
C SER A 33 -23.40 -24.89 51.71
N LYS A 34 -23.77 -26.15 51.46
CA LYS A 34 -23.82 -26.75 50.12
C LYS A 34 -24.82 -26.02 49.20
N GLU A 35 -25.97 -25.63 49.73
CA GLU A 35 -26.99 -24.93 48.95
C GLU A 35 -26.58 -23.48 48.65
N LYS A 36 -25.98 -22.77 49.62
CA LYS A 36 -25.36 -21.47 49.38
C LYS A 36 -24.27 -21.56 48.32
N ALA A 37 -23.40 -22.57 48.38
CA ALA A 37 -22.35 -22.76 47.38
C ALA A 37 -22.94 -23.01 45.97
N ARG A 38 -24.01 -23.80 45.86
CA ARG A 38 -24.75 -23.99 44.61
C ARG A 38 -25.41 -22.70 44.11
N ALA A 39 -26.03 -21.92 44.99
CA ALA A 39 -26.66 -20.65 44.64
C ALA A 39 -25.62 -19.63 44.14
N VAL A 40 -24.47 -19.54 44.81
CA VAL A 40 -23.35 -18.70 44.39
C VAL A 40 -22.79 -19.18 43.05
N ALA A 41 -22.51 -20.47 42.89
CA ALA A 41 -22.01 -21.03 41.64
C ALA A 41 -23.00 -20.82 40.47
N LYS A 42 -24.31 -20.87 40.74
CA LYS A 42 -25.34 -20.59 39.73
C LYS A 42 -25.44 -19.10 39.40
N ALA A 43 -25.24 -18.22 40.39
CA ALA A 43 -25.26 -16.78 40.20
C ALA A 43 -24.02 -16.25 39.47
N THR A 44 -22.86 -16.86 39.67
CA THR A 44 -21.60 -16.47 39.01
C THR A 44 -21.39 -17.17 37.65
N LYS A 45 -22.17 -18.21 37.35
CA LYS A 45 -22.07 -18.93 36.07
C LYS A 45 -22.49 -18.03 34.91
N GLY A 46 -21.52 -17.67 34.08
CA GLY A 46 -21.73 -16.83 32.90
C GLY A 46 -21.60 -15.33 33.17
N MET A 47 -21.29 -14.91 34.40
CA MET A 47 -20.79 -13.55 34.63
C MET A 47 -19.31 -13.52 34.26
N PRO A 48 -18.91 -12.67 33.29
CA PRO A 48 -17.49 -12.45 33.02
C PRO A 48 -16.81 -11.95 34.29
N SER A 49 -15.65 -12.53 34.60
CA SER A 49 -14.81 -12.06 35.68
C SER A 49 -14.37 -10.61 35.42
N GLU A 50 -13.99 -9.90 36.48
CA GLU A 50 -13.48 -8.53 36.36
C GLU A 50 -12.22 -8.46 35.46
N GLU A 51 -11.40 -9.50 35.49
CA GLU A 51 -10.24 -9.68 34.60
C GLU A 51 -10.65 -9.85 33.14
N GLU A 52 -11.70 -10.62 32.84
CA GLU A 52 -12.21 -10.77 31.46
C GLU A 52 -12.84 -9.48 30.93
N LEU A 53 -13.54 -8.71 31.78
CA LEU A 53 -14.10 -7.41 31.39
C LEU A 53 -13.01 -6.37 31.12
N THR A 54 -11.94 -6.36 31.92
CA THR A 54 -10.79 -5.47 31.70
C THR A 54 -10.02 -5.86 30.44
N ALA A 55 -9.74 -7.14 30.23
CA ALA A 55 -9.13 -7.65 29.01
C ALA A 55 -9.94 -7.31 27.75
N TYR A 56 -11.27 -7.43 27.82
CA TYR A 56 -12.17 -7.06 26.72
C TYR A 56 -12.12 -5.56 26.41
N ARG A 57 -12.12 -4.70 27.43
CA ARG A 57 -11.99 -3.24 27.24
C ARG A 57 -10.66 -2.89 26.60
N THR A 58 -9.54 -3.44 27.11
CA THR A 58 -8.22 -3.24 26.53
C THR A 58 -8.14 -3.71 25.07
N TRP A 59 -8.74 -4.86 24.73
CA TRP A 59 -8.82 -5.33 23.35
C TRP A 59 -9.64 -4.38 22.47
N LYS A 60 -10.80 -3.91 22.94
CA LYS A 60 -11.65 -2.96 22.21
C LYS A 60 -10.93 -1.64 21.93
N ASP A 61 -10.21 -1.11 22.92
CA ASP A 61 -9.43 0.12 22.77
C ASP A 61 -8.27 -0.09 21.77
N GLY A 62 -7.62 -1.26 21.81
CA GLY A 62 -6.62 -1.65 20.83
C GLY A 62 -7.17 -1.77 19.40
N GLN A 63 -8.39 -2.30 19.24
CA GLN A 63 -9.06 -2.41 17.93
C GLN A 63 -9.38 -1.04 17.32
N ALA A 64 -9.77 -0.06 18.13
CA ALA A 64 -10.02 1.30 17.64
C ALA A 64 -8.74 1.93 17.07
N GLY A 65 -7.62 1.82 17.79
CA GLY A 65 -6.33 2.31 17.30
C GLY A 65 -5.80 1.56 16.07
N GLU A 66 -6.05 0.26 15.97
CA GLU A 66 -5.68 -0.55 14.81
C GLU A 66 -6.48 -0.13 13.56
N LYS A 67 -7.80 0.07 13.71
CA LYS A 67 -8.66 0.52 12.63
C LYS A 67 -8.25 1.90 12.09
N ASP A 68 -8.00 2.86 12.97
CA ASP A 68 -7.55 4.20 12.56
C ASP A 68 -6.20 4.15 11.84
N ARG A 69 -5.28 3.27 12.26
CA ARG A 69 -4.02 3.03 11.56
C ARG A 69 -4.25 2.45 10.16
N TRP A 70 -5.13 1.48 10.02
CA TRP A 70 -5.48 0.90 8.72
C TRP A 70 -6.14 1.90 7.79
N ASP A 71 -7.10 2.67 8.28
CA ASP A 71 -7.79 3.69 7.50
C ASP A 71 -6.79 4.75 7.02
N LYS A 72 -5.87 5.20 7.89
CA LYS A 72 -4.79 6.12 7.53
C LYS A 72 -3.85 5.53 6.47
N LEU A 73 -3.35 4.31 6.67
CA LEU A 73 -2.42 3.65 5.75
C LEU A 73 -3.06 3.44 4.37
N THR A 74 -4.34 3.07 4.36
CA THR A 74 -5.13 2.88 3.14
C THR A 74 -5.25 4.19 2.37
N GLY A 75 -5.60 5.29 3.05
CA GLY A 75 -5.70 6.62 2.44
C GLY A 75 -4.37 7.17 1.92
N GLU A 76 -3.27 6.95 2.66
CA GLU A 76 -1.92 7.32 2.21
C GLU A 76 -1.52 6.53 0.96
N ARG A 77 -1.77 5.21 0.94
CA ARG A 77 -1.53 4.36 -0.23
C ARG A 77 -2.33 4.84 -1.45
N ASP A 78 -3.61 5.16 -1.28
CA ASP A 78 -4.45 5.61 -2.40
C ASP A 78 -3.97 6.95 -2.96
N THR A 79 -3.59 7.86 -2.06
CA THR A 79 -2.98 9.14 -2.43
C THR A 79 -1.68 8.94 -3.20
N LEU A 80 -0.80 8.04 -2.72
CA LEU A 80 0.47 7.74 -3.38
C LEU A 80 0.28 7.06 -4.73
N ALA A 81 -0.67 6.12 -4.84
CA ALA A 81 -1.00 5.47 -6.10
C ALA A 81 -1.51 6.47 -7.15
N GLY A 82 -2.34 7.43 -6.74
CA GLY A 82 -2.78 8.52 -7.60
C GLY A 82 -1.62 9.40 -8.08
N LYS A 83 -0.72 9.79 -7.16
CA LYS A 83 0.48 10.56 -7.51
C LYS A 83 1.42 9.80 -8.44
N LEU A 84 1.60 8.50 -8.22
CA LEU A 84 2.43 7.66 -9.07
C LEU A 84 1.88 7.59 -10.49
N THR A 85 0.57 7.35 -10.63
CA THR A 85 -0.10 7.29 -11.93
C THR A 85 0.03 8.61 -12.69
N ALA A 86 -0.14 9.75 -11.99
CA ALA A 86 0.04 11.08 -12.59
C ALA A 86 1.49 11.31 -13.03
N ALA A 87 2.47 10.98 -12.18
CA ALA A 87 3.88 11.12 -12.51
C ALA A 87 4.31 10.20 -13.66
N GLU A 88 3.77 8.99 -13.76
CA GLU A 88 4.01 8.09 -14.87
C GLU A 88 3.48 8.65 -16.19
N ALA A 89 2.28 9.22 -16.19
CA ALA A 89 1.67 9.86 -17.35
C ALA A 89 2.46 11.12 -17.78
N GLU A 90 2.86 11.98 -16.85
CA GLU A 90 3.71 13.14 -17.13
C GLU A 90 5.06 12.71 -17.71
N ARG A 91 5.67 11.66 -17.14
CA ARG A 91 6.93 11.11 -17.64
C ARG A 91 6.79 10.57 -19.06
N ASP A 92 5.71 9.89 -19.38
CA ASP A 92 5.45 9.41 -20.74
C ASP A 92 5.21 10.55 -21.73
N GLN A 93 4.49 11.59 -21.30
CA GLN A 93 4.30 12.79 -22.12
C GLN A 93 5.63 13.50 -22.39
N LEU A 94 6.44 13.74 -21.36
CA LEU A 94 7.75 14.37 -21.50
C LEU A 94 8.71 13.57 -22.38
N LYS A 95 8.67 12.24 -22.33
CA LYS A 95 9.46 11.39 -23.23
C LYS A 95 9.08 11.61 -24.69
N ARG A 96 7.78 11.70 -24.99
CA ARG A 96 7.29 11.95 -26.35
C ARG A 96 7.67 13.35 -26.83
N ASP A 97 7.47 14.36 -25.99
CA ASP A 97 7.80 15.75 -26.31
C ASP A 97 9.31 15.93 -26.54
N LEU A 98 10.13 15.32 -25.70
CA LEU A 98 11.58 15.29 -25.87
C LEU A 98 11.98 14.61 -27.17
N TYR A 99 11.35 13.49 -27.54
CA TYR A 99 11.63 12.80 -28.80
C TYR A 99 11.32 13.69 -30.00
N LEU A 100 10.17 14.37 -30.00
CA LEU A 100 9.78 15.32 -31.05
C LEU A 100 10.79 16.48 -31.14
N ALA A 101 11.18 17.05 -30.00
CA ALA A 101 12.18 18.12 -29.93
C ALA A 101 13.54 17.67 -30.47
N GLN A 102 13.99 16.44 -30.16
CA GLN A 102 15.22 15.85 -30.70
C GLN A 102 15.16 15.65 -32.23
N LYS A 103 13.97 15.43 -32.78
CA LYS A 103 13.74 15.41 -34.24
C LYS A 103 13.66 16.82 -34.86
N GLY A 104 13.81 17.87 -34.05
CA GLY A 104 13.70 19.25 -34.49
C GLY A 104 12.27 19.61 -34.89
N LEU A 105 11.27 18.95 -34.28
CA LEU A 105 9.86 19.33 -34.42
C LEU A 105 9.53 20.30 -33.27
N THR A 106 8.91 21.43 -33.60
CA THR A 106 8.47 22.43 -32.63
C THR A 106 7.14 23.04 -33.06
N GLY A 107 6.43 23.68 -32.12
CA GLY A 107 5.15 24.35 -32.39
C GLY A 107 4.07 23.43 -32.96
N GLU A 108 3.23 23.97 -33.84
CA GLU A 108 2.09 23.27 -34.43
C GLU A 108 2.46 21.98 -35.19
N GLU A 109 3.65 21.94 -35.80
CA GLU A 109 4.11 20.74 -36.51
C GLU A 109 4.40 19.59 -35.54
N ALA A 110 4.98 19.88 -34.37
CA ALA A 110 5.21 18.87 -33.35
C ALA A 110 3.88 18.29 -32.84
N GLU A 111 2.88 19.15 -32.59
CA GLU A 111 1.55 18.71 -32.15
C GLU A 111 0.85 17.86 -33.19
N PHE A 112 0.90 18.25 -34.47
CA PHE A 112 0.32 17.48 -35.56
C PHE A 112 0.97 16.10 -35.72
N ILE A 113 2.31 16.05 -35.67
CA ILE A 113 3.05 14.78 -35.77
C ILE A 113 2.81 13.93 -34.52
N ALA A 114 2.77 14.50 -33.32
CA ALA A 114 2.45 13.79 -32.09
C ALA A 114 1.06 13.16 -32.15
N PHE A 115 0.06 13.91 -32.62
CA PHE A 115 -1.30 13.43 -32.79
C PHE A 115 -1.36 12.27 -33.77
N LYS A 116 -0.75 12.42 -34.95
CA LYS A 116 -0.74 11.39 -35.98
C LYS A 116 0.05 10.15 -35.54
N ALA A 117 1.20 10.33 -34.89
CA ALA A 117 1.97 9.24 -34.32
C ALA A 117 1.17 8.49 -33.26
N GLY A 118 0.47 9.20 -32.37
CA GLY A 118 -0.42 8.60 -31.37
C GLY A 118 -1.54 7.76 -31.96
N LYS A 119 -2.01 8.06 -33.19
CA LYS A 119 -2.97 7.21 -33.93
C LYS A 119 -2.34 5.99 -34.58
N MET A 120 -1.03 6.00 -34.81
CA MET A 120 -0.28 4.89 -35.40
C MET A 120 0.35 3.98 -34.35
N VAL A 121 0.29 4.31 -33.05
CA VAL A 121 0.79 3.45 -31.97
C VAL A 121 -0.15 2.27 -31.79
N ASP A 122 0.40 1.07 -31.95
CA ASP A 122 -0.23 -0.21 -31.67
C ASP A 122 0.75 -1.15 -30.96
N ASP A 123 0.39 -2.43 -30.77
CA ASP A 123 1.24 -3.41 -30.07
C ASP A 123 2.59 -3.68 -30.78
N LYS A 124 2.73 -3.29 -32.05
CA LYS A 124 3.91 -3.50 -32.89
C LYS A 124 4.67 -2.21 -33.19
N THR A 125 4.01 -1.07 -33.13
CA THR A 125 4.57 0.24 -33.50
C THR A 125 4.67 1.14 -32.27
N THR A 126 5.90 1.50 -31.89
CA THR A 126 6.11 2.48 -30.82
C THR A 126 5.87 3.91 -31.33
N PHE A 127 5.68 4.85 -30.41
CA PHE A 127 5.52 6.26 -30.74
C PHE A 127 6.72 6.79 -31.53
N GLU A 128 7.93 6.40 -31.14
CA GLU A 128 9.18 6.81 -31.78
C GLU A 128 9.26 6.31 -33.23
N GLN A 129 8.90 5.05 -33.47
CA GLN A 129 8.85 4.46 -34.82
C GLN A 129 7.79 5.15 -35.68
N ALA A 130 6.65 5.49 -35.10
CA ALA A 130 5.59 6.22 -35.78
C ALA A 130 6.05 7.64 -36.17
N VAL A 131 6.69 8.37 -35.26
CA VAL A 131 7.29 9.69 -35.54
C VAL A 131 8.36 9.58 -36.63
N ASP A 132 9.19 8.54 -36.60
CA ASP A 132 10.24 8.32 -37.60
C ASP A 132 9.65 8.08 -38.99
N ALA A 133 8.62 7.24 -39.10
CA ALA A 133 7.92 7.02 -40.35
C ALA A 133 7.28 8.31 -40.89
N LEU A 134 6.72 9.15 -40.01
CA LEU A 134 6.09 10.42 -40.39
C LEU A 134 7.08 11.52 -40.76
N THR A 135 8.35 11.38 -40.34
CA THR A 135 9.40 12.39 -40.60
C THR A 135 10.51 11.89 -41.53
N ALA A 136 10.36 10.69 -42.11
CA ALA A 136 11.37 10.05 -42.95
C ALA A 136 11.78 10.93 -44.15
N ASP A 137 10.83 11.58 -44.81
CA ASP A 137 11.09 12.42 -45.99
C ASP A 137 11.49 13.86 -45.63
N ARG A 138 11.58 14.19 -44.33
CA ARG A 138 11.89 15.54 -43.87
C ARG A 138 13.37 15.81 -44.14
N LYS A 139 13.65 16.64 -45.14
CA LYS A 139 15.01 17.15 -45.37
C LYS A 139 15.44 17.98 -44.16
N LYS A 140 16.38 17.46 -43.37
CA LYS A 140 17.07 18.29 -42.37
C LYS A 140 17.72 19.47 -43.09
N THR A 141 17.19 20.66 -42.86
CA THR A 141 17.81 21.89 -43.31
C THR A 141 19.12 22.06 -42.54
N THR A 142 20.23 21.71 -43.18
CA THR A 142 21.56 21.98 -42.62
C THR A 142 21.87 23.45 -42.88
N PHE A 143 21.94 24.24 -41.82
CA PHE A 143 22.45 25.60 -41.93
C PHE A 143 23.98 25.55 -41.89
N ASP A 144 24.62 25.97 -42.98
CA ASP A 144 26.06 26.18 -42.97
C ASP A 144 26.36 27.47 -42.19
N TRP A 145 26.72 27.31 -40.92
CA TRP A 145 27.13 28.40 -40.04
C TRP A 145 28.42 29.12 -40.49
N THR A 146 29.09 28.61 -41.52
CA THR A 146 30.26 29.24 -42.14
C THR A 146 29.93 29.96 -43.44
N ALA A 147 28.69 29.87 -43.93
CA ALA A 147 28.27 30.60 -45.11
C ALA A 147 28.25 32.12 -44.82
N PRO A 148 28.88 32.95 -45.68
CA PRO A 148 28.88 34.40 -45.50
C PRO A 148 27.44 34.93 -45.53
N VAL A 149 27.12 35.81 -44.58
CA VAL A 149 25.82 36.47 -44.51
C VAL A 149 25.67 37.47 -45.66
N GLY A 150 24.90 37.07 -46.67
CA GLY A 150 24.66 37.85 -47.89
C GLY A 150 25.36 37.25 -49.11
N GLY A 151 24.65 37.16 -50.23
CA GLY A 151 25.10 36.55 -51.49
C GLY A 151 26.21 37.33 -52.23
N GLY A 152 27.18 37.85 -51.50
CA GLY A 152 28.41 38.44 -52.03
C GLY A 152 29.59 37.52 -51.72
N SER A 153 30.57 37.52 -52.62
CA SER A 153 31.84 36.80 -52.45
C SER A 153 32.44 37.06 -51.06
N PRO A 154 33.00 36.04 -50.40
CA PRO A 154 33.53 36.16 -49.05
C PRO A 154 34.59 37.26 -49.02
N LYS A 155 34.28 38.38 -48.34
CA LYS A 155 35.31 39.34 -47.97
C LYS A 155 36.01 38.72 -46.78
N THR A 156 37.14 38.07 -47.02
CA THR A 156 38.01 37.53 -45.97
C THR A 156 38.49 38.68 -45.09
N GLY A 157 37.75 39.00 -44.03
CA GLY A 157 38.17 39.99 -43.05
C GLY A 157 39.20 39.41 -42.10
N GLU A 158 39.94 40.26 -41.39
CA GLU A 158 40.87 39.80 -40.33
C GLU A 158 40.17 38.88 -39.31
N ASN A 159 38.91 39.12 -39.01
CA ASN A 159 38.10 38.26 -38.15
C ASN A 159 37.90 36.84 -38.73
N ASP A 160 37.76 36.69 -40.05
CA ASP A 160 37.60 35.37 -40.68
C ASP A 160 38.91 34.59 -40.67
N VAL A 161 40.04 35.28 -40.89
CA VAL A 161 41.38 34.70 -40.81
C VAL A 161 41.70 34.27 -39.38
N MET A 162 41.35 35.11 -38.39
CA MET A 162 41.53 34.80 -36.97
C MET A 162 40.67 33.60 -36.55
N ASN A 163 39.41 33.54 -37.00
CA ASN A 163 38.52 32.40 -36.75
C ASN A 163 39.04 31.11 -37.42
N ALA A 164 39.62 31.19 -38.62
CA ALA A 164 40.23 30.05 -39.29
C ALA A 164 41.51 29.56 -38.58
N LEU A 165 42.32 30.48 -38.05
CA LEU A 165 43.51 30.16 -37.26
C LEU A 165 43.15 29.49 -35.93
N ILE A 166 42.19 30.04 -35.19
CA ILE A 166 41.71 29.46 -33.91
C ILE A 166 41.16 28.04 -34.12
N ARG A 167 40.54 27.77 -35.28
CA ARG A 167 39.99 26.47 -35.64
C ARG A 167 41.00 25.51 -36.26
N GLY A 168 42.28 25.90 -36.40
CA GLY A 168 43.33 25.09 -36.99
C GLY A 168 43.17 24.82 -38.49
N ALA A 169 42.33 25.61 -39.18
CA ALA A 169 42.12 25.53 -40.63
C ALA A 169 43.25 26.19 -41.43
N LEU A 170 44.09 26.99 -40.77
CA LEU A 170 45.34 27.53 -41.28
C LEU A 170 46.49 26.90 -40.47
N LYS A 171 47.42 26.24 -41.14
CA LYS A 171 48.66 25.70 -40.54
C LYS A 171 49.80 26.68 -40.73
#